data_AF-A0A3B8WXD4-F1
#
_entry.id   AF-A0A3B8WXD4-F1
#
_cell.length_a   1.000
_cell.length_b   1.000
_cell.length_c   1.000
_cell.angle_alpha   90.00
_cell.angle_beta   90.00
_cell.angle_gamma   90.00
#
_symmetry.space_group_name_H-M   'P 1'
#
loop_
_entity.id
_entity.type
_entity.pdbx_description
1 polymer ?
#
loop_
_entity_poly.entity_id
_entity_poly.type
_entity_poly.pdbx_seq_one_letter_code
_entity_poly.pdbx_strand_id
1 'polypeptide(L)'
;YRNRLVNEPPASDDMISTILEQALAKIFRLSEPLDYEPEPDRSLLAVGQQRGCHPLEIAIQWMLEDNGTGMLLYPFENYAAGNLDV
;
A
#
# COMPACT_ATOMS: atom_id res chain seq x y z
N TYR A 1 -4.27 -9.61 -18.05
CA TYR A 1 -4.68 -9.74 -16.64
C TYR A 1 -4.57 -8.42 -15.85
N ARG A 2 -3.44 -7.69 -15.90
CA ARG A 2 -3.28 -6.36 -15.26
C ARG A 2 -4.45 -5.38 -15.48
N ASN A 3 -4.85 -5.18 -16.74
CA ASN A 3 -5.96 -4.25 -17.05
C ASN A 3 -7.31 -4.63 -16.41
N ARG A 4 -7.56 -5.91 -16.14
CA ARG A 4 -8.83 -6.33 -15.51
C ARG A 4 -8.85 -5.98 -14.02
N LEU A 5 -7.75 -6.23 -13.32
CA LEU A 5 -7.61 -5.95 -11.89
C LEU A 5 -7.68 -4.46 -11.56
N VAL A 6 -7.26 -3.60 -12.50
CA VAL A 6 -7.27 -2.14 -12.32
C VAL A 6 -8.65 -1.55 -12.62
N ASN A 7 -9.37 -2.08 -13.62
CA ASN A 7 -10.61 -1.48 -14.13
C ASN A 7 -11.90 -2.12 -13.58
N GLU A 8 -11.83 -3.28 -12.90
CA GLU A 8 -12.97 -3.89 -12.20
C GLU A 8 -12.75 -3.87 -10.67
N PRO A 9 -12.75 -2.70 -10.01
CA PRO A 9 -12.91 -2.69 -8.56
C PRO A 9 -14.30 -3.27 -8.20
N PRO A 10 -14.45 -3.95 -7.03
CA PRO A 10 -15.76 -4.40 -6.58
C PRO A 10 -16.72 -3.20 -6.55
N ALA A 11 -17.98 -3.40 -6.97
CA ALA A 11 -19.02 -2.38 -6.98
C ALA A 11 -19.02 -1.65 -5.62
N SER A 12 -18.57 -0.41 -5.62
CA SER A 12 -18.19 0.30 -4.41
C SER A 12 -19.39 1.13 -3.96
N ASP A 13 -19.99 0.75 -2.85
CA ASP A 13 -20.71 1.69 -1.98
C ASP A 13 -19.70 2.76 -1.51
N ASP A 14 -20.09 4.04 -1.42
CA ASP A 14 -19.22 5.15 -1.02
C ASP A 14 -18.48 4.85 0.31
N MET A 15 -19.14 4.13 1.20
CA MET A 15 -18.55 3.64 2.46
C MET A 15 -17.40 2.64 2.22
N ILE A 16 -17.59 1.70 1.30
CA ILE A 16 -16.57 0.69 0.96
C ILE A 16 -15.38 1.36 0.26
N SER A 17 -15.62 2.35 -0.60
CA SER A 17 -14.55 3.12 -1.25
C SER A 17 -13.69 3.85 -0.23
N THR A 18 -14.33 4.52 0.73
CA THR A 18 -13.64 5.26 1.80
C THR A 18 -12.77 4.34 2.66
N ILE A 19 -13.30 3.17 3.05
CA ILE A 19 -12.56 2.16 3.82
C ILE A 19 -11.35 1.65 3.04
N LEU A 20 -11.53 1.40 1.74
CA LEU A 20 -10.46 0.92 0.87
C LEU A 20 -9.36 1.96 0.71
N GLU A 21 -9.70 3.24 0.51
CA GLU A 21 -8.73 4.33 0.44
C GLU A 21 -7.91 4.45 1.73
N GLN A 22 -8.56 4.38 2.89
CA GLN A 22 -7.86 4.39 4.19
C GLN A 22 -6.90 3.21 4.35
N ALA A 23 -7.27 2.03 3.85
CA ALA A 23 -6.39 0.87 3.85
C ALA A 23 -5.18 1.08 2.92
N LEU A 24 -5.40 1.60 1.70
CA LEU A 24 -4.33 1.88 0.74
C LEU A 24 -3.36 2.97 1.23
N ALA A 25 -3.82 3.92 2.04
CA ALA A 25 -2.98 4.92 2.69
C ALA A 25 -2.02 4.34 3.76
N LYS A 26 -2.23 3.09 4.18
CA LYS A 26 -1.40 2.36 5.16
C LYS A 26 -0.53 1.26 4.52
N ILE A 27 -0.55 1.15 3.20
CA ILE A 27 0.29 0.21 2.46
C ILE A 27 1.52 0.95 1.94
N PHE A 28 2.70 0.35 2.05
CA PHE A 28 3.96 0.90 1.61
C PHE A 28 4.74 -0.14 0.81
N ARG A 29 5.75 0.31 0.06
CA ARG A 29 6.70 -0.59 -0.58
C ARG A 29 7.59 -1.23 0.49
N LEU A 30 7.74 -2.56 0.47
CA LEU A 30 8.76 -3.21 1.30
C LEU A 30 10.15 -2.90 0.71
N SER A 31 11.02 -2.28 1.49
CA SER A 31 12.38 -1.92 1.08
C SER A 31 13.45 -2.71 1.86
N GLU A 32 14.67 -2.73 1.31
CA GLU A 32 15.89 -3.17 2.00
C GLU A 32 16.84 -1.96 2.08
N PRO A 33 17.15 -1.43 3.28
CA PRO A 33 16.72 -1.89 4.60
C PRO A 33 15.22 -1.69 4.86
N LEU A 34 14.68 -2.49 5.78
CA LEU A 34 13.27 -2.40 6.19
C LEU A 34 13.03 -1.13 7.01
N ASP A 35 12.12 -0.30 6.50
CA ASP A 35 11.63 0.91 7.17
C ASP A 35 10.33 0.57 7.92
N TYR A 36 10.39 0.50 9.25
CA TYR A 36 9.24 0.16 10.09
C TYR A 36 8.27 1.33 10.30
N GLU A 37 8.74 2.57 10.09
CA GLU A 37 7.95 3.79 10.24
C GLU A 37 8.04 4.63 8.96
N PRO A 38 7.54 4.13 7.81
CA PRO A 38 7.61 4.89 6.57
C PRO A 38 6.79 6.17 6.67
N GLU A 39 7.34 7.25 6.11
CA GLU A 39 6.63 8.52 6.01
C GLU A 39 5.30 8.37 5.21
N PRO A 40 4.21 9.03 5.63
CA PRO A 40 2.89 8.90 4.99
C PRO A 40 2.87 9.23 3.47
N ASP A 41 3.78 10.09 3.01
CA ASP A 41 3.93 10.48 1.61
C ASP A 41 4.51 9.36 0.72
N ARG A 42 5.05 8.30 1.34
CA ARG A 42 5.52 7.08 0.68
C ARG A 42 4.45 6.00 0.59
N SER A 43 3.26 6.24 1.13
CA SER A 43 2.14 5.28 1.05
C SER A 43 1.75 5.02 -0.40
N LEU A 44 1.17 3.85 -0.64
CA LEU A 44 0.70 3.41 -1.95
C LEU A 44 -0.29 4.41 -2.55
N LEU A 45 -1.21 4.92 -1.73
CA LEU A 45 -2.15 5.97 -2.13
C LEU A 45 -1.44 7.26 -2.52
N ALA A 46 -0.52 7.75 -1.67
CA ALA A 46 0.22 8.99 -1.93
C ALA A 46 1.09 8.89 -3.19
N VAL A 47 1.80 7.78 -3.38
CA VAL A 47 2.61 7.54 -4.57
C VAL A 47 1.74 7.46 -5.83
N GLY A 48 0.57 6.80 -5.75
CA GLY A 48 -0.40 6.78 -6.84
C GLY A 48 -0.85 8.20 -7.25
N GLN A 49 -1.22 9.02 -6.27
CA GLN A 49 -1.62 10.42 -6.48
C GLN A 49 -0.49 11.26 -7.08
N GLN A 50 0.73 11.16 -6.55
CA GLN A 50 1.90 11.90 -7.06
C GLN A 50 2.22 11.55 -8.52
N ARG A 51 2.00 10.29 -8.92
CA ARG A 51 2.28 9.80 -10.28
C ARG A 51 1.10 9.91 -11.24
N GLY A 52 -0.09 10.30 -10.76
CA GLY A 52 -1.32 10.29 -11.56
C GLY A 52 -1.73 8.88 -12.01
N CYS A 53 -1.35 7.85 -11.25
CA CYS A 53 -1.65 6.44 -11.54
C CYS A 53 -2.61 5.87 -10.50
N HIS A 54 -3.42 4.88 -10.91
CA HIS A 54 -4.27 4.16 -9.96
C HIS A 54 -3.40 3.43 -8.91
N PRO A 55 -3.68 3.51 -7.59
CA PRO A 55 -2.86 2.87 -6.56
C PRO A 55 -2.63 1.37 -6.79
N LEU A 56 -3.62 0.64 -7.29
CA LEU A 56 -3.45 -0.79 -7.62
C LEU A 56 -2.43 -1.04 -8.73
N GLU A 57 -2.23 -0.11 -9.66
CA GLU A 57 -1.17 -0.24 -10.67
C GLU A 57 0.22 -0.15 -10.05
N ILE A 58 0.39 0.73 -9.07
CA ILE A 58 1.62 0.87 -8.30
C ILE A 58 1.85 -0.38 -7.44
N ALA A 59 0.81 -0.91 -6.80
CA ALA A 59 0.89 -2.13 -6.02
C ALA A 59 1.34 -3.32 -6.88
N ILE A 60 0.74 -3.49 -8.07
CA ILE A 60 1.13 -4.52 -9.03
C ILE A 60 2.58 -4.29 -9.48
N GLN A 61 2.98 -3.05 -9.75
CA GLN A 61 4.36 -2.75 -10.11
C GLN A 61 5.33 -3.18 -9.01
N TRP A 62 5.09 -2.80 -7.76
CA TRP A 62 5.92 -3.16 -6.61
C TRP A 62 5.96 -4.66 -6.37
N MET A 63 4.85 -5.37 -6.50
CA MET A 63 4.83 -6.84 -6.37
C MET A 63 5.57 -7.57 -7.50
N LEU A 64 5.69 -6.95 -8.68
CA LEU A 64 6.43 -7.50 -9.82
C LEU A 64 7.93 -7.18 -9.77
N GLU A 65 8.38 -6.35 -8.82
CA GLU A 65 9.81 -6.13 -8.58
C GLU A 65 10.48 -7.44 -8.12
N ASP A 66 11.82 -7.47 -8.20
CA ASP A 66 12.63 -8.63 -7.82
C ASP A 66 12.15 -9.95 -8.45
N ASN A 67 11.87 -9.91 -9.75
CA ASN A 67 11.38 -11.06 -10.51
C ASN A 67 10.06 -11.64 -9.94
N GLY A 68 9.18 -10.77 -9.46
CA GLY A 68 7.88 -11.14 -8.91
C GLY A 68 7.88 -11.55 -7.45
N THR A 69 8.95 -11.27 -6.70
CA THR A 69 9.02 -11.51 -5.25
C THR A 69 8.89 -10.23 -4.43
N GLY A 70 8.63 -9.09 -5.07
CA GLY A 70 8.33 -7.85 -4.37
C GLY A 70 7.13 -8.00 -3.43
N MET A 71 7.25 -7.42 -2.25
CA MET A 71 6.22 -7.47 -1.21
C MET A 71 5.78 -6.07 -0.82
N LEU A 72 4.58 -5.99 -0.28
CA LEU A 72 4.02 -4.76 0.27
C LEU A 72 4.08 -4.82 1.79
N LEU A 73 4.44 -3.70 2.40
CA LEU A 73 4.41 -3.52 3.84
C LEU A 73 3.08 -2.91 4.23
N TYR A 74 2.33 -3.57 5.11
CA TYR A 74 1.27 -2.94 5.89
C TYR A 74 1.77 -2.95 7.34
N PRO A 75 2.29 -1.82 7.86
CA PRO A 75 2.70 -1.74 9.24
C PRO A 75 1.46 -2.02 10.10
N PHE A 76 1.40 -3.22 10.68
CA PHE A 76 0.38 -3.52 11.66
C PHE A 76 0.73 -2.75 12.93
N GLU A 77 -0.28 -2.29 13.66
CA GLU A 77 -0.11 -1.61 14.94
C GLU A 77 0.47 -2.58 15.97
N ASN A 78 1.78 -2.82 15.88
CA ASN A 78 2.56 -3.55 16.87
C ASN A 78 3.45 -2.56 17.63
N TYR A 79 2.89 -1.40 17.98
CA TYR A 79 3.49 -0.42 18.90
C TYR A 79 2.40 0.44 19.58
N ALA A 80 1.31 -0.17 20.04
CA ALA A 80 0.31 0.56 20.82
C ALA A 80 0.85 1.08 22.19
N ALA A 81 2.06 0.70 22.60
CA ALA A 81 2.60 0.96 23.95
C ALA A 81 3.97 1.66 24.03
N GLY A 82 4.62 1.98 22.91
CA GLY A 82 5.77 2.92 22.90
C GLY A 82 7.03 2.54 23.71
N ASN A 83 7.31 1.25 24.02
CA ASN A 83 8.62 0.85 24.54
C ASN A 83 8.97 -0.62 24.20
N LEU A 84 10.28 -0.88 24.04
CA LEU A 84 10.93 -2.18 23.84
C LEU A 84 11.69 -2.68 25.09
N ASP A 85 11.49 -2.07 26.26
CA ASP A 85 12.04 -2.60 27.51
C ASP A 85 11.13 -3.72 28.07
N VAL A 86 11.50 -4.96 27.75
CA VAL A 86 11.25 -6.14 28.59
C VAL A 86 12.51 -6.54 29.32
#